data_AF-A0A5J4P6P3-F1
#
_entry.id   AF-A0A5J4P6P3-F1
#
_cell.length_a   1.000
_cell.length_b   1.000
_cell.length_c   1.000
_cell.angle_alpha   90.00
_cell.angle_beta   90.00
_cell.angle_gamma   90.00
#
_symmetry.space_group_name_H-M   'P 1'
#
loop_
_entity.id
_entity.type
_entity.pdbx_description
1 polymer ?
#
loop_
_entity_poly.entity_id
_entity_poly.type
_entity_poly.pdbx_seq_one_letter_code
_entity_poly.pdbx_strand_id
1 'polypeptide(L)'
;SANVEGGDLRGTVNAIRDKIDSDIELPEGYYIEYGGQFESEQTASRILLITSIFSILVIFLLLFNEFKNVTQAAVVLLNLPLALIGGVFAIFLTGGILSIPAIIGFISLFGIATRNGMLLISRYNDLHASGL
;
A
#
# COMPACT_ATOMS: atom_id res chain seq x y z
N SER A 1 12.26 -15.98 -24.72
CA SER A 1 11.97 -15.65 -23.31
C SER A 1 13.27 -15.68 -22.53
N ALA A 2 13.75 -14.53 -22.05
CA ALA A 2 14.87 -14.47 -21.12
C ALA A 2 14.29 -14.48 -19.70
N ASN A 3 14.64 -15.47 -18.89
CA ASN A 3 14.22 -15.57 -17.50
C ASN A 3 15.32 -14.99 -16.61
N VAL A 4 14.95 -14.17 -15.62
CA VAL A 4 15.91 -13.67 -14.63
C VAL A 4 15.97 -14.73 -13.52
N GLU A 5 16.95 -15.63 -13.58
CA GLU A 5 17.08 -16.71 -12.63
C GLU A 5 17.49 -16.14 -11.25
N GLY A 6 16.52 -16.06 -10.32
CA GLY A 6 16.73 -15.58 -8.94
C GLY A 6 16.95 -14.07 -8.78
N GLY A 7 16.71 -13.25 -9.82
CA GLY A 7 17.02 -11.82 -9.80
C GLY A 7 15.80 -10.88 -9.88
N ASP A 8 16.02 -9.61 -9.55
CA ASP A 8 15.03 -8.52 -9.67
C ASP A 8 14.74 -8.23 -11.16
N LEU A 9 13.61 -8.75 -11.64
CA LEU A 9 13.13 -8.52 -13.00
C LEU A 9 13.01 -7.03 -13.33
N ARG A 10 12.55 -6.22 -12.37
CA ARG A 10 12.33 -4.79 -12.57
C ARG A 10 13.66 -4.05 -12.67
N GLY A 11 14.58 -4.34 -11.76
CA GLY A 11 15.94 -3.81 -11.78
C GLY A 11 16.70 -4.18 -13.06
N THR A 12 16.54 -5.41 -13.53
CA THR A 12 17.19 -5.89 -14.76
C THR A 12 16.67 -5.16 -16.00
N VAL A 13 15.34 -5.01 -16.13
CA VAL A 13 14.75 -4.29 -17.26
C VAL A 13 15.07 -2.79 -17.22
N ASN A 14 15.10 -2.18 -16.03
CA ASN A 14 15.50 -0.79 -15.89
C ASN A 14 16.97 -0.57 -16.30
N ALA A 15 17.89 -1.46 -15.89
CA ALA A 15 19.29 -1.37 -16.28
C ALA A 15 19.50 -1.53 -17.80
N ILE A 16 18.71 -2.41 -18.45
CA ILE A 16 18.69 -2.54 -19.92
C ILE A 16 18.21 -1.24 -20.55
N ARG A 17 17.13 -0.65 -20.02
CA ARG A 17 16.58 0.61 -20.52
C ARG A 17 17.58 1.76 -20.44
N ASP A 18 18.20 1.94 -19.27
CA ASP A 18 19.17 3.01 -19.05
C ASP A 18 20.36 2.90 -20.02
N LYS A 19 20.80 1.67 -20.31
CA LYS A 19 21.92 1.41 -21.20
C LYS A 19 21.58 1.58 -22.69
N ILE A 20 20.37 1.19 -23.08
CA ILE A 20 19.88 1.39 -24.44
C ILE A 20 19.66 2.88 -24.71
N ASP A 21 19.07 3.62 -23.77
CA ASP A 21 18.83 5.06 -23.89
C ASP A 21 20.15 5.86 -23.93
N SER A 22 21.25 5.34 -23.36
CA SER A 22 22.57 6.00 -23.39
C SER A 22 23.43 5.64 -24.60
N ASP A 23 23.40 4.40 -25.08
CA ASP A 23 24.34 3.89 -26.09
C ASP A 23 23.74 3.75 -27.50
N ILE A 24 22.41 3.87 -27.66
CA ILE A 24 21.72 3.60 -28.93
C ILE A 24 20.85 4.80 -29.36
N GLU A 25 21.26 5.47 -30.44
CA GLU A 25 20.38 6.39 -31.16
C GLU A 25 19.43 5.61 -32.08
N LEU A 26 18.14 5.64 -31.75
CA LEU A 26 17.11 4.98 -32.53
C LEU A 26 16.79 5.78 -33.82
N PRO A 27 16.71 5.13 -34.99
CA PRO A 27 16.26 5.79 -36.22
C PRO A 27 14.82 6.30 -36.09
N GLU A 28 14.47 7.36 -36.83
CA GLU A 28 13.12 7.90 -36.84
C GLU A 28 12.07 6.81 -37.16
N GLY A 29 11.06 6.70 -36.30
CA GLY A 29 9.98 5.72 -36.44
C GLY A 29 10.17 4.42 -35.64
N TYR A 30 11.32 4.21 -34.99
CA TYR A 30 11.55 3.05 -34.13
C TYR A 30 11.37 3.39 -32.64
N TYR A 31 10.65 2.54 -31.91
CA TYR A 31 10.50 2.62 -30.46
C TYR A 31 10.75 1.25 -29.82
N ILE A 32 11.17 1.26 -28.56
CA ILE A 32 11.46 0.05 -27.80
C ILE A 32 10.34 -0.17 -26.79
N GLU A 33 9.77 -1.36 -26.81
CA GLU A 33 8.69 -1.77 -25.91
C GLU A 33 9.13 -2.96 -25.05
N TYR A 34 8.97 -2.82 -23.73
CA TYR A 34 9.35 -3.83 -22.74
C TYR A 34 8.13 -4.65 -22.33
N GLY A 35 7.78 -5.67 -23.11
CA GLY A 35 6.63 -6.53 -22.85
C GLY A 35 6.90 -7.69 -21.87
N GLY A 36 5.86 -8.49 -21.60
CA GLY A 36 5.96 -9.74 -20.82
C GLY A 36 5.66 -9.56 -19.33
N GLN A 37 6.38 -10.29 -18.46
CA GLN A 37 6.14 -10.23 -17.00
C GLN A 37 6.37 -8.82 -16.42
N PHE A 38 7.30 -8.06 -16.97
CA PHE A 38 7.57 -6.70 -16.53
C PHE A 38 6.39 -5.75 -16.76
N GLU A 39 5.76 -5.83 -17.94
CA GLU A 39 4.55 -5.07 -18.26
C GLU A 39 3.37 -5.45 -17.33
N SER A 40 3.21 -6.75 -17.08
CA SER A 40 2.18 -7.25 -16.16
C SER A 40 2.40 -6.76 -14.73
N GLU A 41 3.64 -6.81 -14.22
CA GLU A 41 4.03 -6.26 -12.92
C GLU A 41 3.81 -4.75 -12.82
N GLN A 42 4.18 -3.98 -13.86
CA GLN A 42 3.92 -2.54 -13.89
C GLN A 42 2.41 -2.23 -13.86
N THR A 43 1.63 -2.98 -14.64
CA THR A 43 0.17 -2.82 -14.69
C THR A 43 -0.46 -3.16 -13.35
N ALA A 44 -0.09 -4.29 -12.74
CA ALA A 44 -0.54 -4.70 -11.42
C ALA A 44 -0.16 -3.67 -10.34
N SER A 45 1.09 -3.20 -10.34
CA SER A 45 1.57 -2.15 -9.42
C SER A 45 0.76 -0.86 -9.55
N ARG A 46 0.41 -0.45 -10.77
CA ARG A 46 -0.43 0.73 -11.03
C ARG A 46 -1.85 0.53 -10.51
N ILE A 47 -2.46 -0.62 -10.76
CA ILE A 47 -3.79 -0.96 -10.26
C ILE A 47 -3.81 -0.97 -8.73
N LEU A 48 -2.80 -1.58 -8.09
CA LEU A 48 -2.65 -1.60 -6.64
C LEU A 48 -2.55 -0.20 -6.06
N LEU A 49 -1.76 0.69 -6.67
CA LEU A 49 -1.62 2.08 -6.23
C LEU A 49 -2.97 2.82 -6.30
N ILE A 50 -3.64 2.78 -7.45
CA ILE A 50 -4.93 3.45 -7.65
C ILE A 50 -5.98 2.92 -6.68
N THR A 51 -6.07 1.59 -6.54
CA THR A 51 -7.03 0.93 -5.66
C THR A 51 -6.75 1.24 -4.18
N SER A 52 -5.48 1.33 -3.80
CA SER A 52 -5.07 1.68 -2.42
C SER A 52 -5.47 3.11 -2.06
N ILE A 53 -5.23 4.07 -2.96
CA ILE A 53 -5.66 5.46 -2.75
C ILE A 53 -7.18 5.54 -2.62
N PHE A 54 -7.92 4.87 -3.51
CA PHE A 54 -9.37 4.85 -3.46
C PHE A 54 -9.89 4.23 -2.15
N SER A 55 -9.27 3.15 -1.70
CA SER A 55 -9.62 2.49 -0.42
C SER A 55 -9.38 3.41 0.78
N ILE A 56 -8.24 4.10 0.84
CA ILE A 56 -7.94 5.08 1.89
C ILE A 56 -8.97 6.21 1.90
N LEU A 57 -9.36 6.71 0.72
CA LEU A 57 -10.37 7.75 0.60
C LEU A 57 -11.74 7.29 1.11
N VAL A 58 -12.17 6.09 0.74
CA VAL A 58 -13.43 5.51 1.23
C VAL A 58 -13.40 5.35 2.75
N ILE A 59 -12.32 4.80 3.31
CA ILE A 59 -12.17 4.65 4.77
C ILE A 59 -12.21 6.02 5.46
N PHE A 60 -11.51 7.01 4.91
CA PHE A 60 -11.55 8.38 5.45
C PHE A 60 -12.96 8.96 5.45
N LEU A 61 -13.73 8.79 4.37
CA LEU A 61 -15.11 9.26 4.31
C LEU A 61 -16.02 8.57 5.34
N LEU A 62 -15.83 7.27 5.57
CA LEU A 62 -16.55 6.54 6.61
C LEU A 62 -16.23 7.07 8.01
N LEU A 63 -14.94 7.29 8.31
CA LEU A 63 -14.49 7.87 9.58
C LEU A 63 -14.94 9.32 9.76
N PHE A 64 -14.94 10.11 8.68
CA PHE A 64 -15.43 11.47 8.70
C PHE A 64 -16.93 11.52 8.97
N ASN A 65 -17.72 10.58 8.42
CA ASN A 65 -19.14 10.50 8.71
C ASN A 65 -19.42 10.17 10.19
N GLU A 66 -18.58 9.35 10.81
CA GLU A 66 -18.67 9.00 12.23
C GLU A 66 -18.41 10.21 13.15
N PHE A 67 -17.27 10.89 12.97
CA PHE A 67 -16.84 11.95 13.89
C PHE A 67 -17.22 13.37 13.47
N LYS A 68 -17.58 13.57 12.20
CA LYS A 68 -17.78 14.88 11.54
C LYS A 68 -16.62 15.86 11.76
N ASN A 69 -15.43 15.35 12.03
CA ASN A 69 -14.23 16.10 12.34
C ASN A 69 -13.04 15.52 11.57
N VAL A 70 -12.42 16.34 10.72
CA VAL A 70 -11.31 15.94 9.84
C VAL A 70 -10.10 15.48 10.64
N THR A 71 -9.74 16.19 11.71
CA THR A 71 -8.58 15.86 12.54
C THR A 71 -8.76 14.51 13.23
N GLN A 72 -9.96 14.26 13.77
CA GLN A 72 -10.26 13.01 14.44
C GLN A 72 -10.25 11.82 13.47
N ALA A 73 -10.87 11.98 12.29
CA ALA A 73 -10.83 10.97 11.23
C ALA A 73 -9.39 10.68 10.77
N ALA A 74 -8.57 11.71 10.59
CA ALA A 74 -7.17 11.56 10.19
C ALA A 74 -6.32 10.84 11.25
N VAL A 75 -6.52 11.14 12.53
CA VAL A 75 -5.82 10.47 13.64
C VAL A 75 -6.14 8.98 13.68
N VAL A 76 -7.42 8.60 13.51
CA VAL A 76 -7.80 7.18 13.44
C VAL A 76 -7.23 6.53 12.17
N LEU A 77 -7.25 7.23 11.04
CA LEU A 77 -6.72 6.72 9.77
C LEU A 77 -5.21 6.44 9.87
N LEU A 78 -4.43 7.25 10.58
CA LEU A 78 -2.99 7.04 10.81
C LEU A 78 -2.67 5.74 11.56
N ASN A 79 -3.62 5.16 12.28
CA ASN A 79 -3.41 3.86 12.93
C ASN A 79 -3.31 2.71 11.91
N LEU A 80 -3.90 2.84 10.71
CA LEU A 80 -3.84 1.79 9.68
C LEU A 80 -2.42 1.56 9.15
N PRO A 81 -1.66 2.58 8.68
CA PRO A 81 -0.28 2.36 8.25
C PRO A 81 0.63 1.91 9.39
N LEU A 82 0.41 2.39 10.62
CA LEU A 82 1.15 1.91 11.79
C LEU A 82 0.89 0.41 12.07
N ALA A 83 -0.38 -0.01 12.00
CA ALA A 83 -0.75 -1.41 12.13
C ALA A 83 -0.15 -2.28 11.01
N LEU A 84 -0.13 -1.77 9.77
CA LEU A 84 0.49 -2.44 8.64
C LEU A 84 1.99 -2.68 8.88
N ILE A 85 2.72 -1.67 9.38
CA ILE A 85 4.15 -1.81 9.71
C ILE A 85 4.36 -2.94 10.72
N GLY A 86 3.56 -2.99 11.79
CA GLY A 86 3.62 -4.06 12.78
C GLY A 86 3.33 -5.45 12.19
N GLY A 87 2.32 -5.56 11.32
CA GLY A 87 1.98 -6.82 10.67
C GLY A 87 3.03 -7.29 9.67
N VAL A 88 3.60 -6.39 8.86
CA VAL A 88 4.71 -6.69 7.95
C VAL A 88 5.95 -7.12 8.74
N PHE A 89 6.25 -6.46 9.85
CA PHE A 89 7.34 -6.83 10.74
C PHE A 89 7.15 -8.24 11.34
N ALA A 90 5.93 -8.59 11.75
CA ALA A 90 5.62 -9.93 12.24
C ALA A 90 5.79 -11.02 11.16
N ILE A 91 5.41 -10.72 9.91
CA ILE A 91 5.61 -11.64 8.78
C ILE A 91 7.10 -11.80 8.46
N PHE A 92 7.84 -10.69 8.49
CA PHE A 92 9.28 -10.72 8.28
C PHE A 92 9.98 -11.64 9.28
N LEU A 93 9.59 -11.59 10.56
CA LEU A 93 10.13 -12.47 11.61
C LEU A 93 9.70 -13.94 11.47
N THR A 94 8.54 -14.22 10.86
CA THR A 94 7.99 -15.58 10.71
C THR A 94 8.36 -16.25 9.38
N GLY A 95 9.32 -15.69 8.63
CA GLY A 95 9.87 -16.29 7.41
C GLY A 95 9.38 -15.67 6.10
N GLY A 96 8.66 -14.54 6.15
CA GLY A 96 8.36 -13.71 4.98
C GLY A 96 7.27 -14.24 4.06
N ILE A 97 6.59 -15.34 4.41
CA ILE A 97 5.59 -15.97 3.54
C ILE A 97 4.23 -15.30 3.77
N LEU A 98 3.76 -14.57 2.75
CA LEU A 98 2.39 -14.06 2.73
C LEU A 98 1.43 -15.17 2.28
N SER A 99 0.65 -15.70 3.23
CA SER A 99 -0.33 -16.76 2.99
C SER A 99 -1.76 -16.24 3.16
N ILE A 100 -2.77 -17.01 2.70
CA ILE A 100 -4.19 -16.66 2.90
C ILE A 100 -4.52 -16.42 4.39
N PRO A 101 -4.06 -17.25 5.36
CA PRO A 101 -4.23 -16.94 6.78
C PRO A 101 -3.60 -15.62 7.22
N ALA A 102 -2.41 -15.27 6.69
CA ALA A 102 -1.76 -14.00 7.01
C ALA A 102 -2.58 -12.80 6.53
N ILE A 103 -3.19 -12.90 5.34
CA ILE A 103 -4.09 -11.86 4.81
C ILE A 103 -5.32 -11.69 5.70
N ILE A 104 -5.95 -12.78 6.15
CA ILE A 104 -7.07 -12.72 7.11
C ILE A 104 -6.62 -12.06 8.42
N GLY A 105 -5.40 -12.35 8.87
CA GLY A 105 -4.76 -11.70 10.01
C GLY A 105 -4.64 -10.18 9.84
N PHE A 106 -4.21 -9.70 8.68
CA PHE A 106 -4.15 -8.25 8.40
C PHE A 106 -5.53 -7.59 8.43
N ILE A 107 -6.56 -8.23 7.86
CA ILE A 107 -7.93 -7.70 7.90
C ILE A 107 -8.40 -7.55 9.36
N SER A 108 -8.16 -8.57 10.18
CA SER A 108 -8.47 -8.53 11.61
C SER A 108 -7.68 -7.43 12.33
N LEU A 109 -6.39 -7.31 12.05
CA LEU A 109 -5.50 -6.29 12.63
C LEU A 109 -6.00 -4.87 12.31
N PHE A 110 -6.37 -4.59 11.06
CA PHE A 110 -6.94 -3.30 10.69
C PHE A 110 -8.26 -3.02 11.42
N GLY A 111 -9.14 -4.01 11.54
CA GLY A 111 -10.39 -3.88 12.30
C GLY A 111 -10.16 -3.53 13.77
N ILE A 112 -9.24 -4.24 14.43
CA ILE A 112 -8.88 -4.01 15.84
C ILE A 112 -8.24 -2.62 16.00
N ALA A 113 -7.28 -2.25 15.15
CA ALA A 113 -6.59 -0.96 15.22
C ALA A 113 -7.56 0.21 15.01
N THR A 114 -8.45 0.11 14.03
CA THR A 114 -9.48 1.13 13.75
C THR A 114 -10.44 1.26 14.92
N ARG A 115 -10.95 0.13 15.44
CA ARG A 115 -11.86 0.12 16.60
C ARG A 115 -11.23 0.76 17.82
N ASN A 116 -9.98 0.45 18.13
CA ASN A 116 -9.26 1.05 19.26
C ASN A 116 -9.06 2.55 19.05
N GLY A 117 -8.67 2.99 17.86
CA GLY A 117 -8.56 4.41 17.53
C GLY A 117 -9.87 5.17 17.72
N MET A 118 -10.97 4.61 17.19
CA MET A 118 -12.31 5.20 17.34
C MET A 118 -12.75 5.27 18.80
N LEU A 119 -12.51 4.21 19.59
CA LEU A 119 -12.88 4.18 21.01
C LEU A 119 -12.18 5.29 21.81
N LEU A 120 -10.88 5.50 21.56
CA LEU A 120 -10.10 6.55 22.24
C LEU A 120 -10.61 7.95 21.89
N ILE A 121 -10.88 8.21 20.61
CA ILE A 121 -11.43 9.49 20.14
C ILE A 121 -12.83 9.73 20.70
N SER A 122 -13.70 8.71 20.66
CA SER A 122 -15.04 8.80 21.23
C SER A 122 -14.97 9.14 22.72
N ARG A 123 -14.10 8.45 23.46
CA ARG A 123 -13.93 8.71 24.89
C ARG A 123 -13.38 10.11 25.16
N TYR A 124 -12.44 10.58 24.35
CA TYR A 124 -11.91 11.95 24.42
C TYR A 124 -13.03 12.99 24.22
N ASN A 125 -13.90 12.78 23.22
CA ASN A 125 -15.04 13.65 22.96
C ASN A 125 -16.04 13.64 24.12
N ASP A 126 -16.32 12.47 24.69
CA ASP A 126 -17.21 12.34 25.86
C ASP A 126 -16.68 13.12 27.06
N LEU A 127 -15.38 13.00 27.36
CA LEU A 127 -14.73 13.73 28.44
C LEU A 127 -14.83 15.25 28.21
N HIS A 128 -14.45 15.70 27.00
CA HIS A 128 -14.53 17.11 26.62
C HIS A 128 -15.95 17.68 26.75
N ALA A 129 -16.97 16.91 26.34
CA ALA A 129 -18.37 17.31 26.46
C ALA A 129 -18.84 17.38 27.92
N SER A 130 -18.27 16.54 28.80
CA SER A 130 -18.54 16.56 30.24
C SER A 130 -17.80 17.66 31.01
N GLY A 131 -16.97 18.47 30.34
CA GLY A 131 -16.24 19.59 30.93
C GLY A 131 -14.93 19.21 31.63
N LEU A 132 -14.42 18.00 31.37
CA LEU A 132 -13.12 17.50 31.85
C LEU A 132 -12.08 17.52 30.73
#